data_AF-A0A0B7G2U7-F1
#
_entry.id   AF-A0A0B7G2U7-F1
#
_cell.length_a   1.000
_cell.length_b   1.000
_cell.length_c   1.000
_cell.angle_alpha   90.00
_cell.angle_beta   90.00
_cell.angle_gamma   90.00
#
_symmetry.space_group_name_H-M   'P 1'
#
loop_
_entity.id
_entity.type
_entity.pdbx_description
1 polymer ?
#
loop_
_entity_poly.entity_id
_entity_poly.type
_entity_poly.pdbx_seq_one_letter_code
_entity_poly.pdbx_strand_id
1 'polypeptide(L)'
;MLRNFTLDDASALISYDSTWDDGFNSPADKQFAKYQGQSFHCTNIDGAVANMTFRGTAVYIYGAKRSNHGLYRVTINDEESPAMSGRPPLGQPDQFQTLLFSKEGLPNGENTLKLTNVREGDRLDYVDIDYIVITRDVDESNEANRVTASHDQFTYSSLWSSQSNMQGYRDSSAHVTNTPGEKATLKFSGPEVFVYGGVGPASGTFRVEIDGQDRGVLNAKRSASGHPPVTLFSTSGLSNEDHTLSLTNLEGGKSLTIDYAEYTSGKSKSNSSAGLIGGTVGGVVAGLAVLALLGWCFIQKRRRSRHEILEDRFSPMSSTAPANPYWNNNVQITPYVDNSNQPPIGYIQTSPVSPGTHTSSVTTTTRKGDVSFAPLPTLESAESSYASSTQFGVSSPRSASDQTSIHEIDAGTLPPMYDQVFSTQPRPLPQEVSAPHL
;
A
#
# COMPACT_ATOMS: atom_id res chain seq x y z
N MET A 1 19.19 -1.52 -5.54
CA MET A 1 18.59 -2.80 -5.95
C MET A 1 17.08 -2.66 -5.97
N LEU A 2 16.42 -3.18 -6.99
CA LEU A 2 14.96 -3.18 -7.06
C LEU A 2 14.36 -4.23 -6.11
N ARG A 3 13.35 -3.84 -5.33
CA ARG A 3 12.53 -4.70 -4.47
C ARG A 3 11.05 -4.42 -4.72
N ASN A 4 10.23 -5.47 -4.62
CA ASN A 4 8.78 -5.32 -4.66
C ASN A 4 8.20 -5.29 -3.25
N PHE A 5 7.07 -4.61 -3.08
CA PHE A 5 6.14 -4.82 -1.98
C PHE A 5 4.71 -4.86 -2.53
N THR A 6 3.83 -5.58 -1.83
CA THR A 6 2.41 -5.74 -2.21
C THR A 6 1.54 -4.91 -1.28
N LEU A 7 0.59 -4.18 -1.86
CA LEU A 7 -0.51 -3.52 -1.17
C LEU A 7 -1.79 -4.28 -1.46
N ASP A 8 -2.45 -4.67 -0.38
CA ASP A 8 -3.81 -5.19 -0.36
C ASP A 8 -4.81 -4.15 -0.91
N ASP A 9 -5.91 -4.59 -1.53
CA ASP A 9 -6.95 -3.70 -2.06
C ASP A 9 -7.58 -2.81 -0.97
N ALA A 10 -7.65 -3.31 0.26
CA ALA A 10 -8.17 -2.56 1.39
C ALA A 10 -7.16 -1.54 1.99
N SER A 11 -5.92 -1.47 1.48
CA SER A 11 -4.88 -0.54 1.96
C SER A 11 -5.33 0.92 1.91
N ALA A 12 -5.15 1.66 3.01
CA ALA A 12 -5.56 3.06 3.14
C ALA A 12 -4.78 4.04 2.24
N LEU A 13 -3.75 3.56 1.53
CA LEU A 13 -3.05 4.29 0.47
C LEU A 13 -3.87 4.37 -0.83
N ILE A 14 -4.81 3.44 -1.04
CA ILE A 14 -5.73 3.45 -2.18
C ILE A 14 -6.99 4.23 -1.79
N SER A 15 -7.29 5.26 -2.58
CA SER A 15 -8.43 6.16 -2.44
C SER A 15 -9.45 5.89 -3.54
N TYR A 16 -10.46 5.10 -3.19
CA TYR A 16 -11.64 4.83 -4.00
C TYR A 16 -12.66 5.97 -3.85
N ASP A 17 -13.39 6.30 -4.92
CA ASP A 17 -14.58 7.13 -4.80
C ASP A 17 -15.78 6.37 -4.19
N SER A 18 -16.89 7.06 -3.95
CA SER A 18 -18.08 6.51 -3.29
C SER A 18 -18.91 5.52 -4.13
N THR A 19 -18.45 5.13 -5.31
CA THR A 19 -19.10 4.19 -6.23
C THR A 19 -18.34 2.86 -6.40
N TRP A 20 -17.36 2.62 -5.53
CA TRP A 20 -16.69 1.32 -5.39
C TRP A 20 -17.26 0.51 -4.23
N ASP A 21 -17.49 -0.77 -4.47
CA ASP A 21 -17.90 -1.76 -3.49
C ASP A 21 -16.68 -2.54 -2.93
N ASP A 22 -16.81 -2.95 -1.67
CA ASP A 22 -15.81 -3.71 -0.90
C ASP A 22 -16.21 -5.20 -0.90
N GLY A 23 -15.42 -6.03 -1.58
CA GLY A 23 -15.70 -7.43 -1.86
C GLY A 23 -15.25 -8.42 -0.78
N PHE A 24 -14.65 -7.95 0.33
CA PHE A 24 -14.10 -8.79 1.38
C PHE A 24 -15.12 -9.77 1.98
N ASN A 25 -14.85 -11.07 1.81
CA ASN A 25 -15.74 -12.17 2.17
C ASN A 25 -17.20 -12.00 1.65
N SER A 26 -17.37 -11.34 0.50
CA SER A 26 -18.68 -10.92 0.01
C SER A 26 -19.65 -12.10 -0.20
N PRO A 27 -20.81 -12.14 0.47
CA PRO A 27 -21.80 -13.18 0.25
C PRO A 27 -22.53 -13.04 -1.10
N ALA A 28 -22.39 -11.89 -1.77
CA ALA A 28 -22.95 -11.64 -3.09
C ALA A 28 -22.11 -12.29 -4.19
N ASP A 29 -20.77 -12.19 -4.11
CA ASP A 29 -19.87 -12.76 -5.11
C ASP A 29 -19.15 -14.01 -4.59
N LYS A 30 -19.71 -15.18 -4.92
CA LYS A 30 -19.15 -16.50 -4.54
C LYS A 30 -17.78 -16.81 -5.15
N GLN A 31 -17.22 -15.94 -5.99
CA GLN A 31 -15.84 -16.04 -6.48
C GLN A 31 -14.84 -15.30 -5.58
N PHE A 32 -15.26 -14.60 -4.51
CA PHE A 32 -14.38 -13.87 -3.58
C PHE A 32 -13.19 -14.72 -3.09
N ALA A 33 -13.40 -16.01 -2.82
CA ALA A 33 -12.39 -16.93 -2.31
C ALA A 33 -11.29 -17.32 -3.34
N LYS A 34 -11.31 -16.74 -4.55
CA LYS A 34 -10.24 -16.87 -5.57
C LYS A 34 -9.29 -15.69 -5.61
N TYR A 35 -9.68 -14.54 -5.07
CA TYR A 35 -8.83 -13.35 -4.97
C TYR A 35 -7.78 -13.55 -3.86
N GLN A 36 -6.72 -12.75 -3.87
CA GLN A 36 -5.81 -12.69 -2.74
C GLN A 36 -6.61 -12.25 -1.51
N GLY A 37 -6.32 -12.86 -0.36
CA GLY A 37 -6.92 -12.44 0.90
C GLY A 37 -8.43 -12.60 1.04
N GLN A 38 -9.11 -13.23 0.08
CA GLN A 38 -10.58 -13.28 0.03
C GLN A 38 -11.21 -11.87 -0.10
N SER A 39 -10.48 -10.93 -0.70
CA SER A 39 -10.76 -9.49 -0.80
C SER A 39 -10.66 -8.99 -2.24
N PHE A 40 -11.37 -7.91 -2.56
CA PHE A 40 -11.21 -7.10 -3.78
C PHE A 40 -12.07 -5.85 -3.66
N HIS A 41 -11.68 -4.74 -4.30
CA HIS A 41 -12.56 -3.59 -4.50
C HIS A 41 -12.98 -3.51 -5.96
N CYS A 42 -14.26 -3.29 -6.25
CA CYS A 42 -14.76 -3.21 -7.63
C CYS A 42 -15.75 -2.07 -7.86
N THR A 43 -15.98 -1.73 -9.13
CA THR A 43 -17.07 -0.85 -9.56
C THR A 43 -17.55 -1.21 -10.96
N ASN A 44 -18.83 -0.99 -11.25
CA ASN A 44 -19.40 -1.00 -12.60
C ASN A 44 -19.94 0.38 -13.04
N ILE A 45 -19.63 1.43 -12.29
CA ILE A 45 -20.03 2.80 -12.61
C ILE A 45 -19.03 3.40 -13.60
N ASP A 46 -19.55 4.10 -14.61
CA ASP A 46 -18.74 4.69 -15.68
C ASP A 46 -18.00 5.94 -15.19
N GLY A 47 -16.70 6.05 -15.50
CA GLY A 47 -15.86 7.14 -15.00
C GLY A 47 -15.50 7.06 -13.51
N ALA A 48 -15.87 5.98 -12.81
CA ALA A 48 -15.48 5.74 -11.42
C ALA A 48 -13.98 5.43 -11.28
N VAL A 49 -13.37 5.87 -10.17
CA VAL A 49 -11.91 5.97 -10.02
C VAL A 49 -11.36 5.39 -8.71
N ALA A 50 -10.24 4.69 -8.84
CA ALA A 50 -9.35 4.34 -7.73
C ALA A 50 -8.01 5.07 -7.93
N ASN A 51 -7.59 5.86 -6.93
CA ASN A 51 -6.41 6.73 -7.01
C ASN A 51 -5.40 6.35 -5.94
N MET A 52 -4.11 6.46 -6.24
CA MET A 52 -3.01 6.25 -5.29
C MET A 52 -1.83 7.18 -5.61
N THR A 53 -1.17 7.71 -4.58
CA THR A 53 0.19 8.26 -4.69
C THR A 53 1.17 7.26 -4.06
N PHE A 54 2.22 6.91 -4.78
CA PHE A 54 3.20 5.90 -4.35
C PHE A 54 4.64 6.35 -4.57
N ARG A 55 5.60 5.67 -3.92
CA ARG A 55 7.03 5.92 -4.10
C ARG A 55 7.72 4.67 -4.63
N GLY A 56 8.27 4.75 -5.84
CA GLY A 56 8.81 3.59 -6.54
C GLY A 56 9.27 3.87 -7.98
N THR A 57 9.71 2.82 -8.67
CA THR A 57 10.21 2.80 -10.05
C THR A 57 9.38 1.88 -10.97
N ALA A 58 8.45 1.10 -10.43
CA ALA A 58 7.43 0.41 -11.20
C ALA A 58 6.15 0.21 -10.38
N VAL A 59 5.01 0.02 -11.05
CA VAL A 59 3.74 -0.36 -10.44
C VAL A 59 2.98 -1.35 -11.32
N TYR A 60 2.29 -2.31 -10.68
CA TYR A 60 1.53 -3.38 -11.31
C TYR A 60 0.18 -3.51 -10.59
N ILE A 61 -0.92 -3.45 -11.33
CA ILE A 61 -2.27 -3.67 -10.80
C ILE A 61 -2.69 -5.10 -11.12
N TYR A 62 -3.05 -5.85 -10.09
CA TYR A 62 -3.64 -7.17 -10.18
C TYR A 62 -5.13 -7.11 -9.82
N GLY A 63 -5.90 -7.97 -10.48
CA GLY A 63 -7.35 -8.04 -10.38
C GLY A 63 -7.85 -9.36 -10.94
N ALA A 64 -9.11 -9.39 -11.35
CA ALA A 64 -9.68 -10.49 -12.10
C ALA A 64 -9.98 -10.09 -13.56
N LYS A 65 -9.88 -11.07 -14.46
CA LYS A 65 -10.39 -10.95 -15.84
C LYS A 65 -11.60 -11.84 -16.01
N ARG A 66 -12.80 -11.27 -15.91
CA ARG A 66 -14.07 -12.00 -15.76
C ARG A 66 -15.07 -11.68 -16.87
N SER A 67 -15.99 -12.59 -17.11
CA SER A 67 -17.04 -12.46 -18.14
C SER A 67 -17.99 -11.26 -17.94
N ASN A 68 -18.08 -10.73 -16.72
CA ASN A 68 -18.82 -9.51 -16.33
C ASN A 68 -17.95 -8.23 -16.26
N HIS A 69 -16.71 -8.25 -16.71
CA HIS A 69 -15.79 -7.10 -16.63
C HIS A 69 -15.69 -6.29 -17.94
N GLY A 70 -15.43 -5.00 -17.83
CA GLY A 70 -15.59 -4.01 -18.90
C GLY A 70 -14.28 -3.58 -19.57
N LEU A 71 -14.24 -2.30 -19.96
CA LEU A 71 -13.00 -1.61 -20.31
C LEU A 71 -12.55 -0.75 -19.12
N TYR A 72 -11.25 -0.49 -19.03
CA TYR A 72 -10.69 0.45 -18.05
C TYR A 72 -9.49 1.18 -18.66
N ARG A 73 -9.10 2.28 -18.02
CA ARG A 73 -7.89 3.04 -18.33
C ARG A 73 -7.06 3.22 -17.07
N VAL A 74 -5.75 3.34 -17.21
CA VAL A 74 -4.86 3.71 -16.12
C VAL A 74 -4.05 4.93 -16.52
N THR A 75 -4.10 5.98 -15.70
CA THR A 75 -3.23 7.14 -15.80
C THR A 75 -2.07 6.99 -14.82
N ILE A 76 -0.84 7.19 -15.27
CA ILE A 76 0.36 7.27 -14.42
C ILE A 76 1.06 8.60 -14.70
N ASN A 77 1.24 9.47 -13.69
CA ASN A 77 1.86 10.79 -13.85
C ASN A 77 1.28 11.60 -15.03
N ASP A 78 -0.05 11.68 -15.10
CA ASP A 78 -0.84 12.32 -16.17
C ASP A 78 -0.72 11.69 -17.58
N GLU A 79 0.07 10.62 -17.76
CA GLU A 79 0.10 9.80 -18.99
C GLU A 79 -1.00 8.73 -18.93
N GLU A 80 -2.03 8.85 -19.78
CA GLU A 80 -3.14 7.89 -19.85
C GLU A 80 -2.87 6.72 -20.81
N SER A 81 -3.19 5.51 -20.38
CA SER A 81 -3.18 4.32 -21.24
C SER A 81 -4.28 4.35 -22.33
N PRO A 82 -4.11 3.59 -23.42
CA PRO A 82 -5.25 3.09 -24.20
C PRO A 82 -6.28 2.39 -23.29
N ALA A 83 -7.51 2.25 -23.77
CA ALA A 83 -8.49 1.40 -23.09
C ALA A 83 -8.03 -0.07 -23.11
N MET A 84 -8.03 -0.70 -21.95
CA MET A 84 -7.68 -2.11 -21.76
C MET A 84 -8.94 -2.89 -21.37
N SER A 85 -8.98 -4.19 -21.69
CA SER A 85 -10.12 -5.04 -21.33
C SER A 85 -9.89 -5.78 -20.02
N GLY A 86 -10.93 -5.77 -19.18
CA GLY A 86 -11.08 -6.64 -18.02
C GLY A 86 -11.68 -8.00 -18.37
N ARG A 87 -12.02 -8.29 -19.63
CA ARG A 87 -12.56 -9.60 -20.03
C ARG A 87 -11.43 -10.63 -20.20
N PRO A 88 -11.69 -11.93 -19.94
CA PRO A 88 -10.82 -12.98 -20.46
C PRO A 88 -10.95 -13.04 -22.01
N PRO A 89 -9.97 -13.63 -22.73
CA PRO A 89 -10.10 -13.82 -24.17
C PRO A 89 -11.34 -14.66 -24.52
N LEU A 90 -11.92 -14.47 -25.70
CA LEU A 90 -13.18 -15.13 -26.08
C LEU A 90 -13.08 -16.67 -25.94
N GLY A 91 -14.03 -17.26 -25.21
CA GLY A 91 -14.08 -18.69 -24.91
C GLY A 91 -13.15 -19.16 -23.79
N GLN A 92 -12.39 -18.28 -23.14
CA GLN A 92 -11.59 -18.60 -21.96
C GLN A 92 -12.38 -18.38 -20.66
N PRO A 93 -12.08 -19.13 -19.58
CA PRO A 93 -12.72 -18.94 -18.27
C PRO A 93 -12.26 -17.65 -17.58
N ASP A 94 -13.03 -17.24 -16.57
CA ASP A 94 -12.66 -16.17 -15.64
C ASP A 94 -11.28 -16.42 -15.00
N GLN A 95 -10.41 -15.41 -14.98
CA GLN A 95 -9.07 -15.43 -14.38
C GLN A 95 -9.04 -14.53 -13.13
N PHE A 96 -8.25 -14.87 -12.11
CA PHE A 96 -8.13 -14.17 -10.83
C PHE A 96 -6.65 -13.98 -10.48
N GLN A 97 -6.32 -13.02 -9.60
CA GLN A 97 -4.93 -12.66 -9.28
C GLN A 97 -4.07 -12.42 -10.53
N THR A 98 -4.68 -11.84 -11.59
CA THR A 98 -4.09 -11.71 -12.92
C THR A 98 -3.69 -10.25 -13.19
N LEU A 99 -2.60 -10.06 -13.93
CA LEU A 99 -2.07 -8.74 -14.24
C LEU A 99 -3.06 -7.98 -15.14
N LEU A 100 -3.56 -6.85 -14.65
CA LEU A 100 -4.40 -5.92 -15.40
C LEU A 100 -3.52 -4.88 -16.12
N PHE A 101 -2.65 -4.20 -15.38
CA PHE A 101 -1.81 -3.12 -15.87
C PHE A 101 -0.40 -3.15 -15.26
N SER A 102 0.61 -2.69 -15.99
CA SER A 102 1.97 -2.48 -15.51
C SER A 102 2.63 -1.24 -16.13
N LYS A 103 3.36 -0.48 -15.33
CA LYS A 103 4.25 0.59 -15.78
C LYS A 103 5.56 0.50 -15.02
N GLU A 104 6.61 0.06 -15.69
CA GLU A 104 7.99 0.03 -15.17
C GLU A 104 8.68 1.39 -15.40
N GLY A 105 10.02 1.45 -15.27
CA GLY A 105 10.83 2.58 -15.76
C GLY A 105 10.50 3.97 -15.21
N LEU A 106 9.76 4.06 -14.11
CA LEU A 106 9.31 5.32 -13.53
C LEU A 106 10.44 6.08 -12.82
N PRO A 107 10.37 7.42 -12.73
CA PRO A 107 11.30 8.20 -11.92
C PRO A 107 11.31 7.70 -10.47
N ASN A 108 12.51 7.39 -9.95
CA ASN A 108 12.65 6.96 -8.55
C ASN A 108 12.28 8.12 -7.62
N GLY A 109 11.09 8.04 -7.04
CA GLY A 109 10.47 9.13 -6.33
C GLY A 109 8.96 8.95 -6.26
N GLU A 110 8.25 10.06 -6.12
CA GLU A 110 6.79 10.08 -6.02
C GLU A 110 6.14 9.98 -7.40
N ASN A 111 5.14 9.11 -7.52
CA ASN A 111 4.39 8.84 -8.73
C ASN A 111 2.89 8.74 -8.39
N THR A 112 2.03 9.12 -9.33
CA THR A 112 0.57 8.99 -9.19
C THR A 112 0.03 7.84 -10.03
N LEU A 113 -1.02 7.18 -9.55
CA LEU A 113 -1.78 6.15 -10.23
C LEU A 113 -3.26 6.47 -10.13
N LYS A 114 -3.97 6.34 -11.25
CA LYS A 114 -5.43 6.43 -11.32
C LYS A 114 -5.96 5.34 -12.25
N LEU A 115 -6.68 4.36 -11.72
CA LEU A 115 -7.50 3.45 -12.52
C LEU A 115 -8.89 4.07 -12.69
N THR A 116 -9.40 4.11 -13.91
CA THR A 116 -10.75 4.61 -14.26
C THR A 116 -11.54 3.51 -14.97
N ASN A 117 -12.75 3.20 -14.51
CA ASN A 117 -13.67 2.30 -15.21
C ASN A 117 -14.27 2.98 -16.45
N VAL A 118 -14.43 2.26 -17.55
CA VAL A 118 -14.86 2.80 -18.85
C VAL A 118 -15.96 1.94 -19.46
N ARG A 119 -17.14 2.52 -19.69
CA ARG A 119 -18.29 1.81 -20.25
C ARG A 119 -18.11 1.43 -21.72
N GLU A 120 -18.59 0.24 -22.07
CA GLU A 120 -18.69 -0.26 -23.43
C GLU A 120 -20.18 -0.36 -23.82
N GLY A 121 -20.69 0.64 -24.54
CA GLY A 121 -22.12 0.75 -24.89
C GLY A 121 -23.00 0.98 -23.66
N ASP A 122 -24.09 0.20 -23.52
CA ASP A 122 -25.02 0.28 -22.38
C ASP A 122 -24.70 -0.71 -21.25
N ARG A 123 -23.57 -1.44 -21.33
CA ARG A 123 -23.26 -2.52 -20.37
C ARG A 123 -22.70 -1.97 -19.06
N LEU A 124 -23.30 -2.38 -17.94
CA LEU A 124 -22.76 -2.15 -16.58
C LEU A 124 -21.75 -3.24 -16.20
N ASP A 125 -20.67 -3.34 -16.98
CA ASP A 125 -19.56 -4.25 -16.68
C ASP A 125 -18.59 -3.65 -15.63
N TYR A 126 -17.91 -4.52 -14.90
CA TYR A 126 -17.05 -4.17 -13.77
C TYR A 126 -15.57 -3.97 -14.13
N VAL A 127 -14.84 -3.28 -13.26
CA VAL A 127 -13.39 -3.44 -13.06
C VAL A 127 -13.13 -3.64 -11.57
N ASP A 128 -12.05 -4.35 -11.22
CA ASP A 128 -11.64 -4.57 -9.83
C ASP A 128 -10.13 -4.39 -9.60
N ILE A 129 -9.77 -4.34 -8.31
CA ILE A 129 -8.41 -4.40 -7.79
C ILE A 129 -8.39 -5.49 -6.70
N ASP A 130 -7.48 -6.44 -6.85
CA ASP A 130 -7.17 -7.56 -5.96
C ASP A 130 -5.96 -7.19 -5.08
N TYR A 131 -4.90 -6.68 -5.72
CA TYR A 131 -3.75 -6.06 -5.05
C TYR A 131 -2.94 -5.20 -6.03
N ILE A 132 -2.09 -4.32 -5.48
CA ILE A 132 -1.12 -3.53 -6.25
C ILE A 132 0.29 -3.91 -5.81
N VAL A 133 1.17 -4.25 -6.75
CA VAL A 133 2.61 -4.45 -6.48
C VAL A 133 3.37 -3.19 -6.91
N ILE A 134 4.28 -2.72 -6.05
CA ILE A 134 5.15 -1.58 -6.35
C ILE A 134 6.60 -2.01 -6.25
N THR A 135 7.38 -1.71 -7.28
CA THR A 135 8.84 -1.83 -7.22
C THR A 135 9.44 -0.52 -6.73
N ARG A 136 10.38 -0.61 -5.79
CA ARG A 136 11.15 0.49 -5.19
C ARG A 136 12.65 0.17 -5.28
N ASP A 137 13.50 1.19 -5.33
CA ASP A 137 14.96 1.01 -5.26
C ASP A 137 15.45 1.12 -3.81
N VAL A 138 16.38 0.24 -3.43
CA VAL A 138 16.84 0.03 -2.05
C VAL A 138 18.34 -0.24 -2.01
N ASP A 139 19.01 0.19 -0.94
CA ASP A 139 20.38 -0.23 -0.65
C ASP A 139 20.40 -1.71 -0.20
N GLU A 140 21.17 -2.55 -0.89
CA GLU A 140 21.22 -4.00 -0.62
C GLU A 140 21.60 -4.34 0.82
N SER A 141 22.41 -3.49 1.46
CA SER A 141 22.85 -3.69 2.84
C SER A 141 21.79 -3.42 3.90
N ASN A 142 20.61 -2.95 3.51
CA ASN A 142 19.61 -2.41 4.44
C ASN A 142 18.41 -3.36 4.59
N GLU A 143 17.97 -4.04 3.51
CA GLU A 143 16.86 -5.03 3.54
C GLU A 143 17.11 -6.19 4.53
N ALA A 144 18.37 -6.57 4.76
CA ALA A 144 18.74 -7.58 5.75
C ALA A 144 18.47 -7.13 7.22
N ASN A 145 18.13 -5.85 7.42
CA ASN A 145 17.93 -5.22 8.73
C ASN A 145 16.50 -4.68 8.90
N ARG A 146 15.46 -5.28 8.28
CA ARG A 146 14.07 -4.92 8.59
C ARG A 146 13.77 -5.22 10.06
N VAL A 147 13.29 -4.21 10.78
CA VAL A 147 12.89 -4.27 12.19
C VAL A 147 11.39 -4.09 12.27
N THR A 148 10.69 -5.06 12.85
CA THR A 148 9.29 -4.85 13.27
C THR A 148 9.26 -4.08 14.59
N ALA A 149 8.43 -3.04 14.65
CA ALA A 149 8.02 -2.39 15.89
C ALA A 149 6.55 -2.73 16.17
N SER A 150 6.26 -3.47 17.24
CA SER A 150 4.88 -3.70 17.69
C SER A 150 4.25 -2.39 18.18
N HIS A 151 2.90 -2.31 18.26
CA HIS A 151 2.20 -1.09 18.68
C HIS A 151 2.68 -0.54 20.04
N ASP A 152 3.05 -1.40 20.99
CA ASP A 152 3.58 -0.99 22.31
C ASP A 152 4.96 -0.28 22.25
N GLN A 153 5.60 -0.21 21.08
CA GLN A 153 6.84 0.56 20.85
C GLN A 153 6.57 1.99 20.33
N PHE A 154 5.32 2.34 20.05
CA PHE A 154 4.90 3.70 19.74
C PHE A 154 4.68 4.50 21.03
N THR A 155 4.84 5.82 20.95
CA THR A 155 4.41 6.76 22.00
C THR A 155 3.04 7.34 21.64
N TYR A 156 2.10 7.27 22.57
CA TYR A 156 0.71 7.69 22.38
C TYR A 156 0.34 8.93 23.19
N SER A 157 -0.61 9.72 22.69
CA SER A 157 -1.35 10.70 23.48
C SER A 157 -2.39 10.04 24.41
N SER A 158 -3.04 10.82 25.27
CA SER A 158 -3.76 10.33 26.47
C SER A 158 -5.04 9.52 26.23
N LEU A 159 -5.64 9.55 25.04
CA LEU A 159 -6.93 8.92 24.73
C LEU A 159 -6.78 7.83 23.67
N TRP A 160 -5.67 7.09 23.74
CA TRP A 160 -5.47 5.79 23.11
C TRP A 160 -5.73 4.65 24.09
N SER A 161 -6.03 3.47 23.58
CA SER A 161 -6.28 2.26 24.36
C SER A 161 -5.64 1.04 23.71
N SER A 162 -4.95 0.22 24.51
CA SER A 162 -4.53 -1.12 24.08
C SER A 162 -5.74 -2.05 24.03
N GLN A 163 -5.82 -2.85 22.98
CA GLN A 163 -6.87 -3.84 22.72
C GLN A 163 -6.22 -5.22 22.56
N SER A 164 -6.91 -6.26 23.02
CA SER A 164 -6.40 -7.64 23.03
C SER A 164 -7.48 -8.63 22.57
N ASN A 165 -7.06 -9.83 22.14
CA ASN A 165 -7.89 -10.81 21.44
C ASN A 165 -8.34 -10.32 20.04
N MET A 166 -7.53 -9.45 19.43
CA MET A 166 -7.76 -8.91 18.09
C MET A 166 -7.40 -9.97 17.03
N GLN A 167 -8.40 -10.66 16.48
CA GLN A 167 -8.18 -11.75 15.52
C GLN A 167 -7.53 -11.23 14.22
N GLY A 168 -6.44 -11.88 13.80
CA GLY A 168 -5.66 -11.50 12.61
C GLY A 168 -4.60 -10.42 12.85
N TYR A 169 -4.59 -9.78 14.03
CA TYR A 169 -3.61 -8.77 14.41
C TYR A 169 -2.35 -9.42 14.98
N ARG A 170 -1.22 -8.71 14.86
CA ARG A 170 0.05 -9.18 15.42
C ARG A 170 -0.06 -9.31 16.94
N ASP A 171 0.48 -10.41 17.44
CA ASP A 171 0.44 -10.76 18.87
C ASP A 171 -1.00 -10.78 19.46
N SER A 172 -2.03 -10.87 18.59
CA SER A 172 -3.47 -10.74 18.91
C SER A 172 -3.86 -9.43 19.61
N SER A 173 -3.18 -8.32 19.31
CA SER A 173 -3.35 -7.04 20.00
C SER A 173 -3.22 -5.83 19.06
N ALA A 174 -3.68 -4.66 19.51
CA ALA A 174 -3.59 -3.41 18.76
C ALA A 174 -3.67 -2.20 19.71
N HIS A 175 -3.30 -1.01 19.25
CA HIS A 175 -3.65 0.25 19.91
C HIS A 175 -4.66 1.05 19.09
N VAL A 176 -5.70 1.55 19.76
CA VAL A 176 -6.85 2.22 19.12
C VAL A 176 -7.17 3.54 19.83
N THR A 177 -7.40 4.59 19.04
CA THR A 177 -8.14 5.79 19.48
C THR A 177 -9.35 6.02 18.58
N ASN A 178 -10.38 6.68 19.11
CA ASN A 178 -11.53 7.19 18.36
C ASN A 178 -11.73 8.72 18.53
N THR A 179 -10.77 9.40 19.15
CA THR A 179 -10.83 10.83 19.47
C THR A 179 -10.00 11.61 18.45
N PRO A 180 -10.49 12.76 17.91
CA PRO A 180 -9.77 13.51 16.89
C PRO A 180 -8.66 14.35 17.52
N GLY A 181 -7.52 14.48 16.83
CA GLY A 181 -6.32 15.15 17.33
C GLY A 181 -5.38 14.25 18.15
N GLU A 182 -5.83 13.06 18.55
CA GLU A 182 -4.97 12.07 19.22
C GLU A 182 -3.93 11.51 18.24
N LYS A 183 -2.68 11.40 18.71
CA LYS A 183 -1.48 11.10 17.92
C LYS A 183 -0.74 9.88 18.47
N ALA A 184 -0.35 8.98 17.57
CA ALA A 184 0.66 7.96 17.79
C ALA A 184 1.97 8.38 17.12
N THR A 185 3.10 8.10 17.76
CA THR A 185 4.44 8.51 17.31
C THR A 185 5.39 7.33 17.35
N LEU A 186 6.07 7.03 16.24
CA LEU A 186 7.14 6.04 16.19
C LEU A 186 8.48 6.73 15.84
N LYS A 187 9.51 6.44 16.64
CA LYS A 187 10.89 6.76 16.29
C LYS A 187 11.55 5.55 15.67
N PHE A 188 12.18 5.74 14.52
CA PHE A 188 12.92 4.73 13.80
C PHE A 188 14.19 5.35 13.19
N SER A 189 15.07 4.54 12.60
CA SER A 189 16.29 5.03 11.97
C SER A 189 16.48 4.25 10.67
N GLY A 190 16.67 4.94 9.54
CA GLY A 190 16.80 4.31 8.22
C GLY A 190 15.79 4.74 7.15
N PRO A 191 16.00 4.31 5.89
CA PRO A 191 15.46 4.96 4.70
C PRO A 191 13.97 4.71 4.41
N GLU A 192 13.27 3.96 5.26
CA GLU A 192 11.94 3.44 4.95
C GLU A 192 11.14 3.00 6.19
N VAL A 193 9.82 3.21 6.13
CA VAL A 193 8.85 2.65 7.10
C VAL A 193 7.54 2.25 6.40
N PHE A 194 6.97 1.13 6.84
CA PHE A 194 5.61 0.65 6.59
C PHE A 194 4.82 0.65 7.91
N VAL A 195 3.53 0.94 7.84
CA VAL A 195 2.60 0.92 8.98
C VAL A 195 1.44 0.00 8.66
N TYR A 196 1.10 -0.90 9.57
CA TYR A 196 0.01 -1.85 9.46
C TYR A 196 -1.04 -1.60 10.54
N GLY A 197 -2.32 -1.78 10.20
CA GLY A 197 -3.41 -1.46 11.11
C GLY A 197 -4.80 -1.69 10.52
N GLY A 198 -5.82 -1.35 11.33
CA GLY A 198 -7.19 -1.80 11.12
C GLY A 198 -8.04 -0.90 10.22
N VAL A 199 -8.60 -1.50 9.17
CA VAL A 199 -9.58 -0.87 8.26
C VAL A 199 -10.99 -1.45 8.47
N GLY A 200 -12.03 -0.68 8.12
CA GLY A 200 -13.42 -1.11 8.26
C GLY A 200 -14.42 0.04 8.47
N PRO A 201 -15.70 -0.23 8.78
CA PRO A 201 -16.76 0.80 8.75
C PRO A 201 -16.71 1.77 9.94
N ALA A 202 -16.08 1.31 11.03
CA ALA A 202 -15.77 2.09 12.22
C ALA A 202 -14.53 2.99 12.06
N SER A 203 -13.65 2.69 11.10
CA SER A 203 -12.44 3.49 10.85
C SER A 203 -12.72 4.74 10.01
N GLY A 204 -11.78 5.69 10.00
CA GLY A 204 -11.94 7.00 9.36
C GLY A 204 -10.62 7.59 8.86
N THR A 205 -10.58 8.93 8.78
CA THR A 205 -9.44 9.67 8.22
C THR A 205 -8.34 9.97 9.24
N PHE A 206 -7.08 9.90 8.81
CA PHE A 206 -5.89 10.20 9.62
C PHE A 206 -4.83 10.97 8.83
N ARG A 207 -4.10 11.88 9.49
CA ARG A 207 -2.93 12.56 8.91
C ARG A 207 -1.67 11.73 9.19
N VAL A 208 -0.78 11.67 8.21
CA VAL A 208 0.58 11.14 8.36
C VAL A 208 1.59 12.27 8.33
N GLU A 209 2.57 12.27 9.23
CA GLU A 209 3.72 13.18 9.19
C GLU A 209 5.02 12.39 9.34
N ILE A 210 6.08 12.83 8.66
CA ILE A 210 7.45 12.33 8.85
C ILE A 210 8.31 13.55 9.18
N ASP A 211 8.98 13.52 10.34
CA ASP A 211 9.85 14.59 10.85
C ASP A 211 9.15 15.97 10.98
N GLY A 212 7.83 15.96 11.14
CA GLY A 212 6.99 17.17 11.15
C GLY A 212 6.63 17.70 9.75
N GLN A 213 7.11 17.07 8.67
CA GLN A 213 6.59 17.31 7.33
C GLN A 213 5.30 16.50 7.12
N ASP A 214 4.23 17.20 6.75
CA ASP A 214 2.95 16.59 6.36
C ASP A 214 3.12 15.69 5.13
N ARG A 215 2.60 14.46 5.21
CA ARG A 215 2.59 13.45 4.14
C ARG A 215 1.18 13.16 3.63
N GLY A 216 0.20 13.96 4.03
CA GLY A 216 -1.17 13.92 3.56
C GLY A 216 -2.16 13.27 4.55
N VAL A 217 -3.40 13.19 4.09
CA VAL A 217 -4.51 12.55 4.80
C VAL A 217 -4.91 11.28 4.08
N LEU A 218 -4.96 10.17 4.81
CA LEU A 218 -5.35 8.85 4.32
C LEU A 218 -6.64 8.39 5.01
N ASN A 219 -7.28 7.36 4.47
CA ASN A 219 -8.61 6.92 4.93
C ASN A 219 -8.67 5.41 5.14
N ALA A 220 -8.77 5.01 6.41
CA ALA A 220 -8.90 3.62 6.83
C ALA A 220 -10.36 3.11 6.80
N LYS A 221 -11.34 3.96 6.45
CA LYS A 221 -12.73 3.53 6.29
C LYS A 221 -12.83 2.52 5.13
N ARG A 222 -13.45 1.38 5.40
CA ARG A 222 -13.83 0.35 4.42
C ARG A 222 -15.26 -0.11 4.68
N SER A 223 -15.94 -0.73 3.72
CA SER A 223 -17.39 -0.99 3.78
C SER A 223 -17.71 -2.36 4.37
N ALA A 224 -16.83 -3.34 4.18
CA ALA A 224 -16.85 -4.62 4.87
C ALA A 224 -16.16 -4.52 6.25
N SER A 225 -16.51 -5.42 7.16
CA SER A 225 -15.90 -5.55 8.49
C SER A 225 -15.13 -6.86 8.62
N GLY A 226 -14.18 -6.91 9.55
CA GLY A 226 -13.36 -8.10 9.78
C GLY A 226 -12.14 -8.23 8.86
N HIS A 227 -11.85 -7.20 8.05
CA HIS A 227 -10.57 -7.04 7.36
C HIS A 227 -9.39 -7.26 8.33
N PRO A 228 -8.35 -8.03 7.95
CA PRO A 228 -7.13 -8.13 8.74
C PRO A 228 -6.35 -6.80 8.72
N PRO A 229 -5.25 -6.67 9.47
CA PRO A 229 -4.37 -5.52 9.37
C PRO A 229 -3.77 -5.41 7.97
N VAL A 230 -3.94 -4.24 7.35
CA VAL A 230 -3.39 -3.91 6.03
C VAL A 230 -2.45 -2.71 6.14
N THR A 231 -1.68 -2.46 5.08
CA THR A 231 -0.80 -1.28 5.01
C THR A 231 -1.65 0.00 5.10
N LEU A 232 -1.50 0.75 6.19
CA LEU A 232 -2.09 2.06 6.37
C LEU A 232 -1.23 3.16 5.73
N PHE A 233 0.10 3.01 5.77
CA PHE A 233 1.05 3.95 5.18
C PHE A 233 2.37 3.26 4.82
N SER A 234 3.07 3.79 3.81
CA SER A 234 4.44 3.40 3.47
C SER A 234 5.19 4.58 2.86
N THR A 235 6.48 4.75 3.18
CA THR A 235 7.37 5.66 2.45
C THR A 235 8.79 5.12 2.41
N SER A 236 9.45 5.32 1.27
CA SER A 236 10.84 4.96 0.98
C SER A 236 11.64 6.17 0.49
N GLY A 237 12.97 6.05 0.49
CA GLY A 237 13.88 7.13 0.10
C GLY A 237 14.04 8.22 1.17
N LEU A 238 13.89 7.86 2.45
CA LEU A 238 14.34 8.69 3.57
C LEU A 238 15.87 8.55 3.74
N SER A 239 16.44 9.23 4.73
CA SER A 239 17.87 9.14 5.03
C SER A 239 18.23 7.91 5.87
N ASN A 240 19.52 7.65 6.11
CA ASN A 240 19.97 6.61 7.04
C ASN A 240 20.15 7.14 8.48
N GLU A 241 19.50 8.25 8.83
CA GLU A 241 19.51 8.86 10.17
C GLU A 241 18.18 8.61 10.91
N ASP A 242 18.03 9.17 12.11
CA ASP A 242 16.84 9.02 12.95
C ASP A 242 15.64 9.83 12.42
N HIS A 243 14.51 9.16 12.28
CA HIS A 243 13.24 9.68 11.76
C HIS A 243 12.10 9.53 12.78
N THR A 244 11.13 10.45 12.72
CA THR A 244 9.92 10.43 13.57
C THR A 244 8.66 10.40 12.72
N LEU A 245 8.00 9.25 12.67
CA LEU A 245 6.66 9.08 12.13
C LEU A 245 5.62 9.56 13.15
N SER A 246 4.63 10.32 12.70
CA SER A 246 3.41 10.62 13.47
C SER A 246 2.16 10.24 12.67
N LEU A 247 1.17 9.68 13.37
CA LEU A 247 -0.13 9.31 12.85
C LEU A 247 -1.20 9.94 13.73
N THR A 248 -2.06 10.80 13.16
CA THR A 248 -3.04 11.59 13.93
C THR A 248 -4.45 11.29 13.45
N ASN A 249 -5.34 10.83 14.33
CA ASN A 249 -6.76 10.66 13.98
C ASN A 249 -7.41 12.04 13.71
N LEU A 250 -8.22 12.16 12.67
CA LEU A 250 -8.87 13.42 12.30
C LEU A 250 -10.39 13.40 12.55
N GLU A 251 -11.00 12.21 12.67
CA GLU A 251 -12.46 12.06 12.64
C GLU A 251 -12.99 11.52 13.98
N GLY A 252 -13.82 12.32 14.66
CA GLY A 252 -14.34 11.99 15.97
C GLY A 252 -15.39 10.88 15.92
N GLY A 253 -15.22 9.86 16.78
CA GLY A 253 -16.06 8.66 16.77
C GLY A 253 -15.66 7.63 15.71
N LYS A 254 -14.58 7.87 14.95
CA LYS A 254 -13.97 6.89 14.04
C LYS A 254 -12.63 6.40 14.57
N SER A 255 -12.36 5.12 14.39
CA SER A 255 -11.12 4.48 14.84
C SER A 255 -9.93 4.79 13.94
N LEU A 256 -8.81 5.12 14.57
CA LEU A 256 -7.48 4.85 14.05
C LEU A 256 -6.88 3.70 14.89
N THR A 257 -6.56 2.60 14.21
CA THR A 257 -6.10 1.34 14.82
C THR A 257 -4.72 1.00 14.28
N ILE A 258 -3.73 0.86 15.16
CA ILE A 258 -2.34 0.52 14.82
C ILE A 258 -2.02 -0.88 15.36
N ASP A 259 -1.44 -1.72 14.51
CA ASP A 259 -1.03 -3.09 14.84
C ASP A 259 0.49 -3.18 15.01
N TYR A 260 1.24 -2.87 13.96
CA TYR A 260 2.70 -2.77 13.98
C TYR A 260 3.22 -1.85 12.88
N ALA A 261 4.50 -1.51 12.94
CA ALA A 261 5.26 -0.97 11.83
C ALA A 261 6.44 -1.87 11.48
N GLU A 262 6.94 -1.76 10.26
CA GLU A 262 8.20 -2.36 9.85
C GLU A 262 9.06 -1.29 9.19
N TYR A 263 10.27 -1.10 9.69
CA TYR A 263 11.21 -0.13 9.13
C TYR A 263 12.53 -0.80 8.78
N THR A 264 13.18 -0.28 7.75
CA THR A 264 14.43 -0.84 7.25
C THR A 264 15.59 -0.13 7.97
N SER A 265 16.26 -0.83 8.89
CA SER A 265 17.19 -0.19 9.84
C SER A 265 18.43 0.41 9.15
N GLY A 266 18.60 1.71 9.33
CA GLY A 266 19.83 2.43 9.01
C GLY A 266 20.99 1.87 9.85
N LYS A 267 22.10 1.53 9.19
CA LYS A 267 23.23 0.83 9.83
C LYS A 267 23.62 1.49 11.15
N SER A 268 23.55 0.71 12.23
CA SER A 268 23.92 1.14 13.56
C SER A 268 25.31 1.76 13.55
N LYS A 269 25.41 3.05 13.92
CA LYS A 269 26.67 3.66 14.34
C LYS A 269 27.19 2.78 15.48
N SER A 270 28.24 2.01 15.22
CA SER A 270 28.80 1.10 16.22
C SER A 270 29.31 1.95 17.38
N ASN A 271 28.61 1.91 18.52
CA ASN A 271 28.99 2.62 19.74
C ASN A 271 30.25 1.98 20.36
N SER A 272 31.38 2.20 19.69
CA SER A 272 32.71 1.80 20.14
C SER A 272 33.10 2.67 21.33
N SER A 273 32.81 2.15 22.53
CA SER A 273 33.20 2.71 23.83
C SER A 273 34.72 2.88 24.03
N ALA A 274 35.53 2.51 23.03
CA ALA A 274 36.94 2.82 22.88
C ALA A 274 37.28 4.30 23.17
N GLY A 275 36.38 5.24 22.85
CA GLY A 275 36.55 6.66 23.14
C GLY A 275 36.76 7.01 24.63
N LEU A 276 36.29 6.18 25.56
CA LEU A 276 36.46 6.39 27.00
C LEU A 276 37.66 5.67 27.61
N ILE A 277 38.24 4.67 26.92
CA ILE A 277 39.38 3.88 27.42
C ILE A 277 40.72 4.39 26.85
N GLY A 278 40.70 4.99 25.65
CA GLY A 278 41.92 5.52 25.02
C GLY A 278 42.58 6.69 25.77
N GLY A 279 41.83 7.48 26.53
CA GLY A 279 42.33 8.71 27.17
C GLY A 279 43.39 8.48 28.25
N THR A 280 43.16 7.53 29.16
CA THR A 280 44.09 7.25 30.28
C THR A 280 45.32 6.48 29.83
N VAL A 281 45.15 5.45 28.98
CA VAL A 281 46.28 4.67 28.44
C VAL A 281 47.12 5.54 27.49
N GLY A 282 46.47 6.30 26.60
CA GLY A 282 47.15 7.23 25.70
C GLY A 282 47.92 8.32 26.45
N GLY A 283 47.33 8.92 27.49
CA GLY A 283 47.99 9.93 28.32
C GLY A 283 49.23 9.39 29.06
N VAL A 284 49.15 8.19 29.63
CA VAL A 284 50.29 7.56 30.33
C VAL A 284 51.39 7.14 29.35
N VAL A 285 51.03 6.51 28.22
CA VAL A 285 52.02 6.09 27.21
C VAL A 285 52.68 7.31 26.55
N ALA A 286 51.93 8.36 26.22
CA ALA A 286 52.49 9.61 25.71
C ALA A 286 53.38 10.32 26.74
N GLY A 287 52.95 10.38 28.01
CA GLY A 287 53.74 10.96 29.10
C GLY A 287 55.07 10.21 29.34
N LEU A 288 55.03 8.88 29.37
CA LEU A 288 56.22 8.04 29.48
C LEU A 288 57.11 8.13 28.23
N ALA A 289 56.53 8.21 27.03
CA ALA A 289 57.26 8.42 25.79
C ALA A 289 57.95 9.81 25.76
N VAL A 290 57.30 10.86 26.26
CA VAL A 290 57.90 12.20 26.39
C VAL A 290 59.02 12.21 27.44
N LEU A 291 58.85 11.55 28.60
CA LEU A 291 59.91 11.43 29.60
C LEU A 291 61.10 10.59 29.07
N ALA A 292 60.84 9.50 28.36
CA ALA A 292 61.86 8.71 27.67
C ALA A 292 62.56 9.53 26.58
N LEU A 293 61.84 10.31 25.79
CA LEU A 293 62.39 11.21 24.77
C LEU A 293 63.20 12.35 25.40
N LEU A 294 62.85 12.86 26.57
CA LEU A 294 63.63 13.88 27.29
C LEU A 294 64.93 13.29 27.84
N GLY A 295 64.89 12.10 28.46
CA GLY A 295 66.09 11.37 28.88
C GLY A 295 66.99 11.00 27.69
N TRP A 296 66.39 10.53 26.59
CA TRP A 296 67.08 10.23 25.34
C TRP A 296 67.65 11.49 24.69
N CYS A 297 66.96 12.63 24.73
CA CYS A 297 67.48 13.92 24.26
C CYS A 297 68.64 14.43 25.13
N PHE A 298 68.65 14.15 26.43
CA PHE A 298 69.79 14.44 27.31
C PHE A 298 71.02 13.59 26.92
N ILE A 299 70.80 12.30 26.63
CA ILE A 299 71.84 11.37 26.15
C ILE A 299 72.31 11.73 24.72
N GLN A 300 71.41 12.13 23.81
CA GLN A 300 71.74 12.60 22.47
C GLN A 300 72.37 14.00 22.45
N LYS A 301 72.08 14.89 23.40
CA LYS A 301 72.88 16.13 23.56
C LYS A 301 74.34 15.84 23.88
N ARG A 302 74.63 14.68 24.49
CA ARG A 302 75.99 14.14 24.70
C ARG A 302 76.51 13.30 23.50
N ARG A 303 75.67 13.06 22.47
CA ARG A 303 75.93 12.20 21.30
C ARG A 303 75.24 12.71 20.02
N ARG A 304 75.48 13.98 19.64
CA ARG A 304 75.07 14.50 18.32
C ARG A 304 76.25 14.51 17.35
N SER A 305 76.27 13.53 16.45
CA SER A 305 77.13 13.52 15.26
C SER A 305 76.42 12.91 14.05
N ARG A 306 76.04 13.80 13.11
CA ARG A 306 75.90 13.60 11.65
C ARG A 306 74.65 12.92 11.03
N HIS A 307 74.17 13.59 9.97
CA HIS A 307 73.34 13.18 8.81
C HIS A 307 71.93 12.56 9.05
N GLU A 308 71.00 12.50 8.08
CA GLU A 308 70.43 13.43 7.06
C GLU A 308 69.59 12.60 6.05
N ILE A 309 68.59 13.19 5.37
CA ILE A 309 68.04 12.76 4.03
C ILE A 309 67.23 11.41 4.04
N LEU A 310 66.11 11.20 3.31
CA LEU A 310 65.26 12.04 2.42
C LEU A 310 63.76 11.60 2.48
N GLU A 311 62.97 11.93 1.45
CA GLU A 311 61.51 11.75 1.24
C GLU A 311 61.21 10.57 0.26
N ASP A 312 60.01 10.19 -0.20
CA ASP A 312 58.70 10.88 -0.22
C ASP A 312 57.43 9.95 -0.10
N ARG A 313 56.47 9.95 -1.06
CA ARG A 313 55.02 9.79 -0.75
C ARG A 313 54.06 9.13 -1.78
N PHE A 314 52.88 8.74 -1.26
CA PHE A 314 51.49 8.78 -1.82
C PHE A 314 51.09 8.05 -3.13
N SER A 315 49.77 7.94 -3.30
CA SER A 315 48.93 7.38 -4.40
C SER A 315 47.66 8.29 -4.47
N PRO A 316 46.47 7.92 -5.05
CA PRO A 316 46.06 7.14 -6.24
C PRO A 316 45.02 7.93 -7.12
N MET A 317 44.32 7.31 -8.11
CA MET A 317 42.97 7.70 -8.65
C MET A 317 42.41 6.63 -9.66
N SER A 318 41.12 6.21 -9.67
CA SER A 318 39.87 6.75 -10.34
C SER A 318 39.79 6.53 -11.88
N SER A 319 38.65 6.41 -12.60
CA SER A 319 37.17 6.23 -12.34
C SER A 319 36.41 6.02 -13.69
N THR A 320 35.10 5.62 -13.72
CA THR A 320 34.08 5.96 -14.80
C THR A 320 32.63 5.50 -14.45
N ALA A 321 31.61 5.88 -15.26
CA ALA A 321 30.16 5.85 -14.96
C ALA A 321 29.25 5.32 -16.14
N PRO A 322 27.89 5.21 -16.02
CA PRO A 322 27.01 4.32 -16.84
C PRO A 322 26.13 4.99 -17.95
N ALA A 323 25.12 4.24 -18.48
CA ALA A 323 24.18 4.65 -19.56
C ALA A 323 22.72 4.11 -19.38
N ASN A 324 21.78 4.54 -20.23
CA ASN A 324 20.31 4.47 -20.04
C ASN A 324 19.57 3.23 -20.63
N PRO A 325 18.33 2.91 -20.18
CA PRO A 325 17.49 1.79 -20.66
C PRO A 325 16.40 2.16 -21.69
N TYR A 326 15.69 1.13 -22.21
CA TYR A 326 14.54 1.20 -23.13
C TYR A 326 13.33 0.39 -22.59
N TRP A 327 12.12 0.69 -23.08
CA TRP A 327 10.88 -0.03 -22.77
C TRP A 327 10.69 -1.31 -23.61
N ASN A 328 10.10 -2.36 -23.05
CA ASN A 328 9.77 -3.60 -23.77
C ASN A 328 8.46 -4.25 -23.26
N ASN A 329 7.46 -4.39 -24.12
CA ASN A 329 6.11 -4.86 -23.75
C ASN A 329 5.88 -6.36 -24.00
N ASN A 330 6.91 -7.20 -23.92
CA ASN A 330 6.79 -8.66 -24.02
C ASN A 330 7.73 -9.38 -23.05
N VAL A 331 7.27 -9.57 -21.82
CA VAL A 331 7.89 -10.47 -20.83
C VAL A 331 6.83 -11.42 -20.30
N GLN A 332 7.04 -12.72 -20.47
CA GLN A 332 6.34 -13.76 -19.70
C GLN A 332 6.90 -13.73 -18.27
N ILE A 333 6.28 -12.94 -17.39
CA ILE A 333 6.68 -12.87 -15.98
C ILE A 333 6.31 -14.20 -15.31
N THR A 334 7.32 -14.88 -14.74
CA THR A 334 7.10 -16.07 -13.92
C THR A 334 6.29 -15.71 -12.68
N PRO A 335 5.22 -16.46 -12.32
CA PRO A 335 4.45 -16.16 -11.13
C PRO A 335 5.30 -16.24 -9.86
N TYR A 336 5.02 -15.34 -8.93
CA TYR A 336 5.50 -15.21 -7.55
C TYR A 336 6.48 -16.30 -7.06
N VAL A 337 7.75 -15.92 -6.85
CA VAL A 337 8.68 -16.68 -6.02
C VAL A 337 8.46 -16.27 -4.56
N ASP A 338 8.16 -17.25 -3.71
CA ASP A 338 7.92 -17.02 -2.30
C ASP A 338 9.18 -16.55 -1.56
N ASN A 339 9.17 -15.30 -1.07
CA ASN A 339 10.21 -14.78 -0.19
C ASN A 339 9.87 -15.17 1.25
N SER A 340 10.44 -16.28 1.71
CA SER A 340 10.23 -16.91 3.04
C SER A 340 10.44 -16.03 4.29
N ASN A 341 10.81 -14.76 4.10
CA ASN A 341 11.09 -13.79 5.16
C ASN A 341 10.07 -12.64 5.20
N GLN A 342 9.10 -12.60 4.27
CA GLN A 342 7.93 -11.73 4.36
C GLN A 342 6.85 -12.50 5.14
N PRO A 343 6.28 -11.95 6.23
CA PRO A 343 5.12 -12.58 6.86
C PRO A 343 3.95 -12.59 5.86
N PRO A 344 3.08 -13.63 5.86
CA PRO A 344 1.88 -13.59 5.04
C PRO A 344 1.08 -12.33 5.33
N ILE A 345 0.60 -11.64 4.27
CA ILE A 345 -0.53 -10.71 4.43
C ILE A 345 -1.66 -11.49 5.11
N GLY A 346 -2.37 -10.88 6.06
CA GLY A 346 -2.86 -11.47 7.33
C GLY A 346 -3.88 -12.63 7.31
N TYR A 347 -3.73 -13.61 6.42
CA TYR A 347 -4.66 -14.70 6.15
C TYR A 347 -4.16 -16.02 6.73
N ILE A 348 -4.18 -16.14 8.05
CA ILE A 348 -4.11 -17.47 8.69
C ILE A 348 -5.43 -18.19 8.38
N GLN A 349 -5.42 -19.03 7.35
CA GLN A 349 -6.55 -19.85 6.95
C GLN A 349 -6.86 -20.90 8.03
N THR A 350 -7.80 -20.58 8.93
CA THR A 350 -8.35 -21.57 9.86
C THR A 350 -9.17 -22.59 9.08
N SER A 351 -8.69 -23.84 9.02
CA SER A 351 -9.37 -24.95 8.34
C SER A 351 -10.84 -25.10 8.79
N PRO A 352 -11.77 -25.49 7.89
CA PRO A 352 -13.17 -25.70 8.26
C PRO A 352 -13.31 -26.74 9.38
N VAL A 353 -14.04 -26.38 10.44
CA VAL A 353 -14.40 -27.31 11.51
C VAL A 353 -15.48 -28.27 10.99
N SER A 354 -15.13 -29.56 10.88
CA SER A 354 -16.09 -30.62 10.51
C SER A 354 -17.28 -30.66 11.49
N PRO A 355 -18.54 -30.83 11.02
CA PRO A 355 -19.69 -30.89 11.92
C PRO A 355 -19.64 -32.11 12.85
N GLY A 356 -19.36 -31.89 14.14
CA GLY A 356 -19.47 -32.91 15.16
C GLY A 356 -20.93 -33.23 15.47
N THR A 357 -21.34 -34.50 15.32
CA THR A 357 -22.70 -34.94 15.62
C THR A 357 -23.02 -34.82 17.11
N HIS A 358 -24.09 -34.09 17.45
CA HIS A 358 -24.58 -34.03 18.83
C HIS A 358 -25.15 -35.38 19.29
N THR A 359 -24.57 -35.94 20.36
CA THR A 359 -25.20 -37.00 21.16
C THR A 359 -25.14 -36.62 22.64
N SER A 360 -26.31 -36.38 23.23
CA SER A 360 -26.44 -35.93 24.62
C SER A 360 -26.05 -37.02 25.62
N SER A 361 -25.28 -36.65 26.65
CA SER A 361 -25.14 -37.46 27.87
C SER A 361 -25.19 -36.55 29.10
N VAL A 362 -26.02 -36.92 30.08
CA VAL A 362 -26.26 -36.16 31.31
C VAL A 362 -25.52 -36.81 32.47
N THR A 363 -24.71 -36.03 33.20
CA THR A 363 -24.23 -36.40 34.55
C THR A 363 -24.20 -35.16 35.44
N THR A 364 -24.72 -35.30 36.66
CA THR A 364 -24.89 -34.26 37.69
C THR A 364 -23.68 -34.14 38.62
N THR A 365 -23.53 -33.04 39.40
CA THR A 365 -23.41 -33.03 40.90
C THR A 365 -22.75 -31.77 41.52
N THR A 366 -23.57 -30.95 42.19
CA THR A 366 -23.34 -30.03 43.34
C THR A 366 -22.07 -29.16 43.53
N ARG A 367 -22.28 -27.84 43.66
CA ARG A 367 -22.21 -27.01 44.92
C ARG A 367 -22.45 -25.51 44.58
N LYS A 368 -22.76 -24.59 45.50
CA LYS A 368 -23.84 -24.44 46.52
C LYS A 368 -23.68 -23.03 47.17
N GLY A 369 -24.74 -22.23 47.27
CA GLY A 369 -24.74 -20.89 47.91
C GLY A 369 -24.54 -19.76 46.89
N ASP A 370 -25.52 -18.96 46.43
CA ASP A 370 -26.71 -18.29 47.02
C ASP A 370 -26.45 -16.86 47.53
N VAL A 371 -26.80 -15.85 46.70
CA VAL A 371 -27.39 -14.55 47.09
C VAL A 371 -28.36 -14.11 45.96
N SER A 372 -29.49 -13.44 46.27
CA SER A 372 -30.53 -12.97 45.33
C SER A 372 -31.22 -11.71 45.91
N PHE A 373 -32.07 -10.90 45.23
CA PHE A 373 -32.84 -11.02 43.96
C PHE A 373 -32.53 -9.79 43.04
N ALA A 374 -33.27 -9.33 42.01
CA ALA A 374 -34.60 -9.63 41.43
C ALA A 374 -34.66 -9.22 39.92
N PRO A 375 -35.66 -9.66 39.12
CA PRO A 375 -35.71 -9.43 37.67
C PRO A 375 -36.65 -8.31 37.18
N LEU A 376 -36.31 -7.75 36.00
CA LEU A 376 -37.14 -7.20 34.90
C LEU A 376 -38.32 -6.22 35.20
N PRO A 377 -38.56 -5.29 34.26
CA PRO A 377 -39.68 -5.56 33.35
C PRO A 377 -39.33 -5.44 31.86
N THR A 378 -40.06 -6.20 31.04
CA THR A 378 -40.22 -5.97 29.60
C THR A 378 -41.04 -4.71 29.32
N LEU A 379 -40.76 -4.03 28.21
CA LEU A 379 -41.66 -3.03 27.62
C LEU A 379 -41.71 -3.24 26.11
N GLU A 380 -42.92 -3.35 25.58
CA GLU A 380 -43.23 -3.67 24.19
C GLU A 380 -44.23 -2.63 23.64
N SER A 381 -44.15 -2.36 22.34
CA SER A 381 -45.09 -1.55 21.54
C SER A 381 -45.22 -0.05 21.87
N ALA A 382 -44.99 0.77 20.84
CA ALA A 382 -45.63 2.07 20.66
C ALA A 382 -45.62 2.40 19.16
N GLU A 383 -46.68 1.99 18.43
CA GLU A 383 -46.89 2.49 17.07
C GLU A 383 -47.27 3.98 17.11
N SER A 384 -46.86 4.75 16.10
CA SER A 384 -47.47 6.04 15.81
C SER A 384 -47.66 6.18 14.31
N SER A 385 -48.92 6.29 13.92
CA SER A 385 -49.37 6.28 12.55
C SER A 385 -49.29 7.67 11.90
N TYR A 386 -48.87 7.71 10.64
CA TYR A 386 -49.42 8.68 9.69
C TYR A 386 -49.83 7.94 8.42
N ALA A 387 -51.13 7.96 8.15
CA ALA A 387 -51.69 7.44 6.93
C ALA A 387 -51.92 8.58 5.93
N SER A 388 -51.66 8.32 4.65
CA SER A 388 -52.47 8.90 3.58
C SER A 388 -52.61 7.88 2.46
N SER A 389 -53.78 7.84 1.84
CA SER A 389 -54.18 6.79 0.91
C SER A 389 -54.15 7.27 -0.53
N THR A 390 -53.90 6.34 -1.46
CA THR A 390 -54.78 6.17 -2.62
C THR A 390 -54.57 4.77 -3.20
N GLN A 391 -55.67 4.08 -3.54
CA GLN A 391 -55.66 2.69 -3.97
C GLN A 391 -56.59 2.53 -5.18
N PHE A 392 -56.01 2.33 -6.36
CA PHE A 392 -56.63 1.75 -7.57
C PHE A 392 -55.48 1.29 -8.49
N GLY A 393 -55.59 0.23 -9.29
CA GLY A 393 -56.65 -0.77 -9.41
C GLY A 393 -56.24 -1.79 -10.49
N VAL A 394 -56.36 -3.09 -10.23
CA VAL A 394 -55.79 -4.13 -11.11
C VAL A 394 -56.60 -4.30 -12.39
N SER A 395 -55.93 -4.25 -13.56
CA SER A 395 -56.34 -5.06 -14.72
C SER A 395 -55.24 -5.21 -15.78
N SER A 396 -55.09 -6.44 -16.26
CA SER A 396 -54.61 -6.79 -17.60
C SER A 396 -55.67 -7.73 -18.18
N PRO A 397 -55.90 -7.77 -19.51
CA PRO A 397 -55.10 -8.71 -20.30
C PRO A 397 -54.92 -8.36 -21.80
N ARG A 398 -54.22 -9.28 -22.49
CA ARG A 398 -54.15 -9.53 -23.95
C ARG A 398 -53.16 -8.72 -24.81
N SER A 399 -52.78 -9.39 -25.89
CA SER A 399 -51.77 -9.05 -26.89
C SER A 399 -52.30 -9.45 -28.27
N ALA A 400 -51.92 -8.70 -29.32
CA ALA A 400 -51.79 -9.19 -30.70
C ALA A 400 -51.11 -8.11 -31.58
N SER A 401 -50.18 -8.53 -32.45
CA SER A 401 -49.52 -7.75 -33.53
C SER A 401 -48.69 -6.51 -33.09
N ASP A 402 -47.68 -6.06 -33.85
CA ASP A 402 -47.29 -6.45 -35.22
C ASP A 402 -45.77 -6.67 -35.41
N GLN A 403 -45.37 -7.03 -36.64
CA GLN A 403 -44.06 -7.57 -37.02
C GLN A 403 -42.94 -6.53 -37.20
N THR A 404 -41.69 -6.97 -37.01
CA THR A 404 -40.70 -6.99 -38.10
C THR A 404 -39.55 -7.95 -37.76
N SER A 405 -38.95 -8.56 -38.79
CA SER A 405 -37.90 -9.57 -38.66
C SER A 405 -36.53 -9.02 -39.08
N ILE A 406 -35.46 -9.59 -38.50
CA ILE A 406 -34.11 -9.53 -39.05
C ILE A 406 -33.59 -10.96 -39.08
N HIS A 407 -33.03 -11.37 -40.22
CA HIS A 407 -32.40 -12.68 -40.41
C HIS A 407 -30.89 -12.58 -40.20
N GLU A 408 -30.33 -13.62 -39.59
CA GLU A 408 -28.89 -13.89 -39.46
C GLU A 408 -28.28 -14.25 -40.83
N ILE A 409 -27.09 -13.71 -41.14
CA ILE A 409 -26.18 -14.27 -42.17
C ILE A 409 -24.72 -14.11 -41.71
N ASP A 410 -23.96 -15.19 -41.82
CA ASP A 410 -22.50 -15.29 -41.69
C ASP A 410 -21.75 -14.56 -42.82
N ALA A 411 -20.55 -14.03 -42.53
CA ALA A 411 -19.61 -13.52 -43.53
C ALA A 411 -18.17 -13.43 -42.98
N GLY A 412 -17.34 -14.43 -43.27
CA GLY A 412 -15.88 -14.32 -43.15
C GLY A 412 -15.22 -13.67 -44.39
N THR A 413 -13.88 -13.68 -44.38
CA THR A 413 -12.95 -13.31 -45.48
C THR A 413 -12.65 -11.82 -45.74
N LEU A 414 -11.36 -11.48 -45.62
CA LEU A 414 -10.65 -10.35 -46.29
C LEU A 414 -10.48 -10.68 -47.81
N PRO A 415 -9.92 -9.85 -48.73
CA PRO A 415 -9.16 -8.59 -48.60
C PRO A 415 -9.76 -7.50 -49.58
N PRO A 416 -9.06 -6.48 -50.18
CA PRO A 416 -7.64 -6.08 -50.15
C PRO A 416 -7.33 -4.59 -49.89
N MET A 417 -6.03 -4.27 -49.86
CA MET A 417 -5.48 -2.92 -49.73
C MET A 417 -5.68 -2.05 -50.98
N TYR A 418 -5.62 -0.73 -50.78
CA TYR A 418 -5.14 0.24 -51.76
C TYR A 418 -4.16 1.23 -51.11
N ASP A 419 -3.34 1.86 -51.94
CA ASP A 419 -2.11 2.56 -51.52
C ASP A 419 -2.27 4.08 -51.32
N GLN A 420 -1.18 4.73 -50.90
CA GLN A 420 -1.08 6.11 -50.44
C GLN A 420 -1.56 7.22 -51.41
N VAL A 421 -2.08 8.31 -50.84
CA VAL A 421 -1.87 9.67 -51.36
C VAL A 421 -1.52 10.61 -50.20
N PHE A 422 -0.40 11.32 -50.29
CA PHE A 422 -0.01 12.37 -49.33
C PHE A 422 -0.77 13.69 -49.58
N SER A 423 -1.07 14.43 -48.51
CA SER A 423 -1.34 15.86 -48.60
C SER A 423 -0.83 16.58 -47.34
N THR A 424 -0.04 17.64 -47.54
CA THR A 424 0.65 18.39 -46.48
C THR A 424 -0.08 19.69 -46.14
N GLN A 425 -0.15 20.06 -44.86
CA GLN A 425 -0.72 21.35 -44.44
C GLN A 425 0.12 22.56 -44.92
N PRO A 426 -0.52 23.72 -45.21
CA PRO A 426 0.16 24.95 -45.59
C PRO A 426 0.80 25.67 -44.40
N ARG A 427 1.85 26.45 -44.69
CA ARG A 427 2.61 27.27 -43.74
C ARG A 427 1.96 28.66 -43.55
N PRO A 428 1.96 29.26 -42.34
CA PRO A 428 1.46 30.62 -42.13
C PRO A 428 2.35 31.69 -42.77
N LEU A 429 1.76 32.85 -43.09
CA LEU A 429 2.42 34.04 -43.63
C LEU A 429 2.84 35.03 -42.51
N PRO A 430 3.80 35.94 -42.76
CA PRO A 430 4.33 36.85 -41.75
C PRO A 430 3.41 38.03 -41.41
N GLN A 431 3.61 38.63 -40.24
CA GLN A 431 3.03 39.92 -39.88
C GLN A 431 3.76 41.06 -40.60
N GLU A 432 3.02 42.08 -41.05
CA GLU A 432 3.57 43.34 -41.54
C GLU A 432 3.43 44.44 -40.46
N VAL A 433 4.48 45.23 -40.28
CA VAL A 433 4.56 46.26 -39.23
C VAL A 433 4.31 47.63 -39.86
N SER A 434 3.42 48.43 -39.27
CA SER A 434 3.25 49.85 -39.58
C SER A 434 3.49 50.72 -38.35
N ALA A 435 4.30 51.75 -38.52
CA ALA A 435 4.73 52.69 -37.48
C ALA A 435 3.80 53.93 -37.42
N PRO A 436 3.87 54.77 -36.36
CA PRO A 436 2.81 55.72 -36.03
C PRO A 436 3.00 57.10 -36.67
N HIS A 437 1.93 57.91 -36.64
CA HIS A 437 2.00 59.36 -36.83
C HIS A 437 1.11 60.11 -35.83
N LEU A 438 1.78 61.03 -35.10
CA LEU A 438 1.29 62.28 -34.51
C LEU A 438 0.07 62.20 -33.57
#